data_AF-A0A4S4AK03-F1
#
_entry.id   AF-A0A4S4AK03-F1
#
_cell.length_a   1.000
_cell.length_b   1.000
_cell.length_c   1.000
_cell.angle_alpha   90.00
_cell.angle_beta   90.00
_cell.angle_gamma   90.00
#
_symmetry.space_group_name_H-M   'P 1'
#
loop_
_entity.id
_entity.type
_entity.pdbx_description
1 polymer ?
#
loop_
_entity_poly.entity_id
_entity_poly.type
_entity_poly.pdbx_seq_one_letter_code
_entity_poly.pdbx_strand_id
1 'polypeptide(L)'
;MKPGRNRDELCYPFIYETSCLCDFEVATDELCGHIGAVFSLLPEGMGDIAADLDRLQPLAFHVNGSLRGRLAVEESDIAWLRQRLLHYRAEVRDRIGGFVLPRGQQPVPHLHLARSAAKKAIRLMVRIEQEGREIPMVLPRLCNLMCNFFFVLTLVINRRRGLDETLFASKSYG
;
A
#
# COMPACT_ATOMS: atom_id res chain seq x y z
N MET A 1 1.51 -5.24 29.44
CA MET A 1 0.62 -6.40 29.24
C MET A 1 1.51 -7.60 28.90
N LYS A 2 1.20 -8.83 29.35
CA LYS A 2 2.01 -10.03 29.04
C LYS A 2 1.12 -11.09 28.37
N PRO A 3 1.62 -11.86 27.39
CA PRO A 3 0.84 -12.92 26.76
C PRO A 3 0.45 -13.99 27.77
N GLY A 4 -0.74 -14.57 27.58
CA GLY A 4 -1.16 -15.79 28.26
C GLY A 4 -0.33 -17.00 27.80
N ARG A 5 -0.47 -18.13 28.49
CA ARG A 5 0.22 -19.39 28.13
C ARG A 5 -0.49 -20.16 27.01
N ASN A 6 -1.77 -19.89 26.77
CA ASN A 6 -2.54 -20.54 25.72
C ASN A 6 -2.16 -19.93 24.36
N ARG A 7 -1.55 -20.73 23.48
CA ARG A 7 -1.12 -20.26 22.15
C ARG A 7 -2.30 -19.98 21.22
N ASP A 8 -3.44 -20.65 21.43
CA ASP A 8 -4.64 -20.43 20.62
C ASP A 8 -5.29 -19.05 20.91
N GLU A 9 -4.93 -18.43 22.02
CA GLU A 9 -5.34 -17.07 22.40
C GLU A 9 -4.34 -15.99 21.96
N LEU A 10 -3.27 -16.36 21.24
CA LEU A 10 -2.22 -15.46 20.79
C LEU A 10 -2.27 -15.27 19.26
N CYS A 11 -2.81 -14.13 18.81
CA CYS A 11 -2.95 -13.85 17.37
C CYS A 11 -1.61 -13.66 16.64
N TYR A 12 -0.58 -13.17 17.33
CA TYR A 12 0.73 -12.92 16.76
C TYR A 12 1.82 -12.98 17.84
N PRO A 13 2.98 -13.63 17.59
CA PRO A 13 4.01 -13.84 18.62
C PRO A 13 4.54 -12.54 19.24
N PHE A 14 4.53 -11.46 18.48
CA PHE A 14 5.14 -10.18 18.86
C PHE A 14 4.10 -9.12 19.28
N ILE A 15 2.81 -9.48 19.40
CA ILE A 15 1.72 -8.51 19.62
C ILE A 15 1.82 -7.70 20.92
N TYR A 16 2.65 -8.15 21.88
CA TYR A 16 2.89 -7.46 23.15
C TYR A 16 4.25 -6.73 23.20
N GLU A 17 5.02 -6.69 22.11
CA GLU A 17 6.25 -5.91 22.03
C GLU A 17 5.95 -4.41 22.16
N THR A 18 6.85 -3.66 22.79
CA THR A 18 6.73 -2.20 22.94
C THR A 18 7.31 -1.43 21.75
N SER A 19 8.08 -2.09 20.89
CA SER A 19 8.67 -1.50 19.70
C SER A 19 7.62 -1.30 18.61
N CYS A 20 7.74 -0.21 17.86
CA CYS A 20 6.95 0.02 16.65
C CYS A 20 7.19 -1.02 15.54
N LEU A 21 8.11 -1.97 15.70
CA LEU A 21 8.34 -3.05 14.74
C LEU A 21 7.10 -3.92 14.55
N CYS A 22 6.41 -4.32 15.64
CA CYS A 22 5.17 -5.09 15.53
C CYS A 22 4.05 -4.26 14.88
N ASP A 23 3.95 -2.96 15.18
CA ASP A 23 2.98 -2.08 14.54
C ASP A 23 3.21 -1.99 13.02
N PHE A 24 4.48 -1.93 12.59
CA PHE A 24 4.86 -1.94 11.18
C PHE A 24 4.44 -3.24 10.48
N GLU A 25 4.63 -4.38 11.15
CA GLU A 25 4.21 -5.68 10.65
C GLU A 25 2.69 -5.74 10.47
N VAL A 26 1.92 -5.28 11.47
CA VAL A 26 0.46 -5.20 11.39
C VAL A 26 0.00 -4.28 10.24
N ALA A 27 0.62 -3.10 10.09
CA ALA A 27 0.26 -2.16 9.03
C ALA A 27 0.58 -2.67 7.61
N THR A 28 1.65 -3.45 7.46
CA THR A 28 2.06 -4.02 6.17
C THR A 28 1.28 -5.30 5.83
N ASP A 29 0.81 -6.05 6.83
CA ASP A 29 -0.19 -7.10 6.66
C ASP A 29 -1.54 -6.51 6.21
N GLU A 30 -2.01 -5.43 6.84
CA GLU A 30 -3.20 -4.67 6.40
C GLU A 30 -3.06 -4.21 4.93
N LEU A 31 -1.88 -3.69 4.56
CA LEU A 31 -1.57 -3.30 3.18
C LEU A 31 -1.72 -4.50 2.21
N CYS A 32 -1.13 -5.65 2.55
CA CYS A 32 -1.23 -6.87 1.75
C CYS A 32 -2.69 -7.31 1.56
N GLY A 33 -3.48 -7.25 2.64
CA GLY A 33 -4.91 -7.56 2.62
C GLY A 33 -5.71 -6.64 1.68
N HIS A 34 -5.45 -5.32 1.71
CA HIS A 34 -6.12 -4.39 0.79
C HIS A 34 -5.74 -4.66 -0.67
N ILE A 35 -4.49 -5.02 -0.98
CA ILE A 35 -4.09 -5.39 -2.34
C ILE A 35 -4.86 -6.63 -2.81
N GLY A 36 -5.00 -7.65 -1.95
CA GLY A 36 -5.79 -8.85 -2.24
C GLY A 36 -7.28 -8.55 -2.47
N ALA A 37 -7.85 -7.65 -1.67
CA ALA A 37 -9.23 -7.21 -1.86
C ALA A 37 -9.40 -6.49 -3.21
N VAL A 38 -8.45 -5.62 -3.61
CA VAL A 38 -8.47 -4.99 -4.93
C VAL A 38 -8.42 -6.05 -6.03
N PHE A 39 -7.50 -7.01 -5.93
CA PHE A 39 -7.35 -8.09 -6.89
C PHE A 39 -8.65 -8.88 -7.09
N SER A 40 -9.29 -9.30 -6.00
CA SER A 40 -10.54 -10.08 -6.05
C SER A 40 -11.75 -9.29 -6.55
N LEU A 41 -11.71 -7.96 -6.45
CA LEU A 41 -12.84 -7.09 -6.78
C LEU A 41 -12.62 -6.32 -8.09
N LEU A 42 -11.58 -6.65 -8.86
CA LEU A 42 -11.37 -6.06 -10.17
C LEU A 42 -12.55 -6.35 -11.09
N PRO A 43 -13.05 -5.35 -11.83
CA PRO A 43 -14.04 -5.58 -12.87
C PRO A 43 -13.41 -6.32 -14.06
N GLU A 44 -14.25 -6.87 -14.93
CA GLU A 44 -13.82 -7.48 -16.19
C GLU A 44 -13.00 -6.50 -17.05
N GLY A 45 -12.09 -7.05 -17.88
CA GLY A 45 -11.25 -6.25 -18.78
C GLY A 45 -10.03 -5.59 -18.13
N MET A 46 -9.70 -5.93 -16.87
CA MET A 46 -8.56 -5.37 -16.12
C MET A 46 -7.38 -6.35 -15.99
N GLY A 47 -7.15 -7.20 -16.99
CA GLY A 47 -6.17 -8.28 -16.90
C GLY A 47 -4.72 -7.81 -16.67
N ASP A 48 -4.36 -6.64 -17.20
CA ASP A 48 -3.06 -6.01 -16.97
C ASP A 48 -2.89 -5.55 -15.52
N ILE A 49 -3.92 -4.94 -14.93
CA ILE A 49 -3.92 -4.53 -13.51
C ILE A 49 -3.89 -5.76 -12.61
N ALA A 50 -4.63 -6.82 -12.95
CA ALA A 50 -4.62 -8.06 -12.20
C ALA A 50 -3.21 -8.68 -12.15
N ALA A 51 -2.53 -8.76 -13.30
CA ALA A 51 -1.16 -9.27 -13.37
C ALA A 51 -0.16 -8.42 -12.55
N ASP A 52 -0.33 -7.10 -12.56
CA ASP A 52 0.51 -6.23 -11.73
C ASP A 52 0.24 -6.39 -10.23
N LEU A 53 -1.03 -6.54 -9.83
CA LEU A 53 -1.39 -6.77 -8.43
C LEU A 53 -0.93 -8.14 -7.92
N ASP A 54 -0.98 -9.18 -8.76
CA ASP A 54 -0.46 -10.53 -8.45
C ASP A 54 1.03 -10.48 -8.08
N ARG A 55 1.82 -9.69 -8.82
CA ARG A 55 3.23 -9.44 -8.48
C ARG A 55 3.40 -8.49 -7.29
N LEU A 56 2.53 -7.49 -7.14
CA LEU A 56 2.67 -6.46 -6.11
C LEU A 56 2.29 -6.96 -4.71
N GLN A 57 1.31 -7.86 -4.59
CA GLN A 57 0.80 -8.31 -3.30
C GLN A 57 1.89 -9.02 -2.46
N PRO A 58 2.66 -9.99 -2.99
CA PRO A 58 3.75 -10.60 -2.25
C PRO A 58 4.82 -9.60 -1.81
N LEU A 59 5.09 -8.55 -2.60
CA LEU A 59 6.04 -7.50 -2.22
C LEU A 59 5.64 -6.77 -0.95
N ALA A 60 4.35 -6.64 -0.63
CA ALA A 60 3.91 -6.07 0.65
C ALA A 60 4.36 -6.94 1.84
N PHE A 61 4.32 -8.28 1.71
CA PHE A 61 4.87 -9.18 2.73
C PHE A 61 6.39 -9.26 2.72
N HIS A 62 7.04 -9.11 1.57
CA HIS A 62 8.49 -8.96 1.54
C HIS A 62 8.93 -7.69 2.28
N VAL A 63 8.20 -6.57 2.14
CA VAL A 63 8.41 -5.36 2.95
C VAL A 63 8.20 -5.65 4.45
N ASN A 64 7.11 -6.32 4.82
CA ASN A 64 6.79 -6.71 6.21
C ASN A 64 7.98 -7.41 6.89
N GLY A 65 8.46 -8.51 6.30
CA GLY A 65 9.53 -9.32 6.88
C GLY A 65 10.92 -8.67 6.82
N SER A 66 11.12 -7.65 5.97
CA SER A 66 12.44 -7.06 5.71
C SER A 66 13.03 -6.30 6.89
N LEU A 67 12.19 -5.79 7.79
CA LEU A 67 12.69 -5.16 8.99
C LEU A 67 13.09 -6.22 10.01
N ARG A 68 12.21 -7.14 10.43
CA ARG A 68 12.58 -8.11 11.47
C ARG A 68 13.62 -9.14 11.00
N GLY A 69 13.50 -9.59 9.75
CA GLY A 69 14.34 -10.62 9.16
C GLY A 69 15.40 -10.06 8.21
N ARG A 70 15.63 -10.79 7.12
CA ARG A 70 16.51 -10.37 6.03
C ARG A 70 15.77 -9.43 5.10
N LEU A 71 16.43 -8.36 4.64
CA LEU A 71 15.93 -7.51 3.57
C LEU A 71 15.57 -8.35 2.34
N ALA A 72 14.30 -8.31 1.94
CA ALA A 72 13.71 -9.17 0.92
C ALA A 72 13.17 -8.40 -0.30
N VAL A 73 13.47 -7.10 -0.38
CA VAL A 73 13.15 -6.26 -1.54
C VAL A 73 14.42 -5.61 -2.06
N GLU A 74 14.43 -5.33 -3.36
CA GLU A 74 15.61 -4.82 -4.06
C GLU A 74 15.28 -3.66 -5.02
N GLU A 75 16.31 -3.06 -5.60
CA GLU A 75 16.15 -1.96 -6.56
C GLU A 75 15.40 -2.40 -7.84
N SER A 76 15.41 -3.69 -8.16
CA SER A 76 14.67 -4.24 -9.30
C SER A 76 13.14 -4.12 -9.09
N ASP A 77 12.66 -4.28 -7.86
CA ASP A 77 11.24 -4.12 -7.49
C ASP A 77 10.80 -2.67 -7.63
N ILE A 78 11.67 -1.74 -7.20
CA ILE A 78 11.47 -0.30 -7.37
C ILE A 78 11.38 0.05 -8.86
N ALA A 79 12.32 -0.46 -9.67
CA ALA A 79 12.37 -0.20 -11.09
C ALA A 79 11.12 -0.71 -11.80
N TRP A 80 10.70 -1.94 -11.48
CA TRP A 80 9.47 -2.52 -12.02
C TRP A 80 8.23 -1.70 -11.64
N LEU A 81 8.00 -1.42 -10.36
CA LEU A 81 6.79 -0.70 -9.93
C LEU A 81 6.78 0.73 -10.49
N ARG A 82 7.94 1.37 -10.61
CA ARG A 82 8.07 2.68 -11.26
C ARG A 82 7.68 2.60 -12.73
N GLN A 83 8.11 1.58 -13.46
CA GLN A 83 7.73 1.39 -14.86
C GLN A 83 6.21 1.22 -15.01
N ARG A 84 5.58 0.41 -14.16
CA ARG A 84 4.12 0.21 -14.17
C ARG A 84 3.37 1.49 -13.80
N LEU A 85 3.86 2.24 -12.82
CA LEU A 85 3.33 3.57 -12.48
C LEU A 85 3.38 4.52 -13.68
N LEU A 86 4.51 4.59 -14.39
CA LEU A 86 4.66 5.46 -15.56
C LEU A 86 3.73 5.06 -16.72
N HIS A 87 3.57 3.76 -16.96
CA HIS A 87 2.65 3.21 -17.94
C HIS A 87 1.21 3.69 -17.69
N TYR A 88 0.69 3.48 -16.49
CA TYR A 88 -0.68 3.90 -16.15
C TYR A 88 -0.83 5.41 -16.04
N ARG A 89 0.20 6.12 -15.58
CA ARG A 89 0.18 7.59 -15.53
C ARG A 89 0.02 8.20 -16.92
N ALA A 90 0.57 7.57 -17.96
CA ALA A 90 0.38 8.01 -19.33
C ALA A 90 -1.09 7.90 -19.78
N GLU A 91 -1.80 6.84 -19.37
CA GLU A 91 -3.23 6.63 -19.65
C GLU A 91 -4.12 7.70 -18.98
N VAL A 92 -3.70 8.23 -17.83
CA VAL A 92 -4.52 9.15 -17.03
C VAL A 92 -4.02 10.58 -16.90
N ARG A 93 -3.10 11.01 -17.78
CA ARG A 93 -2.38 12.29 -17.67
C ARG A 93 -3.26 13.53 -17.50
N ASP A 94 -4.44 13.54 -18.09
CA ASP A 94 -5.45 14.62 -18.08
C ASP A 94 -6.35 14.62 -16.84
N ARG A 95 -6.31 13.56 -16.01
CA ARG A 95 -7.07 13.46 -14.75
C ARG A 95 -6.25 13.75 -13.50
N ILE A 96 -4.97 14.10 -13.67
CA ILE A 96 -4.07 14.36 -12.55
C ILE A 96 -4.22 15.81 -12.12
N GLY A 97 -5.05 16.06 -11.11
CA GLY A 97 -5.20 17.39 -10.52
C GLY A 97 -6.08 17.39 -9.28
N GLY A 98 -5.53 17.86 -8.16
CA GLY A 98 -6.27 18.03 -6.90
C GLY A 98 -6.50 16.75 -6.10
N PHE A 99 -7.26 16.90 -5.02
CA PHE A 99 -7.67 15.79 -4.16
C PHE A 99 -9.01 15.22 -4.64
N VAL A 100 -9.15 13.90 -4.55
CA VAL A 100 -10.41 13.19 -4.84
C VAL A 100 -10.94 12.56 -3.57
N LEU A 101 -12.25 12.49 -3.42
CA LEU A 101 -12.88 11.74 -2.34
C LEU A 101 -12.63 10.23 -2.54
N PRO A 102 -12.29 9.49 -1.47
CA PRO A 102 -12.03 8.06 -1.52
C PRO A 102 -13.34 7.26 -1.59
N ARG A 103 -14.15 7.51 -2.62
CA ARG A 103 -15.46 6.88 -2.83
C ARG A 103 -15.60 6.42 -4.28
N GLY A 104 -16.41 5.40 -4.50
CA GLY A 104 -16.64 4.84 -5.82
C GLY A 104 -17.07 3.39 -5.73
N GLN A 105 -17.25 2.76 -6.89
CA GLN A 105 -17.53 1.33 -6.96
C GLN A 105 -16.26 0.54 -6.61
N GLN A 106 -16.44 -0.71 -6.17
CA GLN A 106 -15.29 -1.60 -5.97
C GLN A 106 -14.44 -1.71 -7.25
N PRO A 107 -13.10 -1.78 -7.15
CA PRO A 107 -12.29 -1.87 -5.92
C PRO A 107 -11.77 -0.53 -5.37
N VAL A 108 -12.30 0.62 -5.81
CA VAL A 108 -11.76 1.96 -5.47
C VAL A 108 -11.57 2.19 -3.96
N PRO A 109 -12.53 1.86 -3.08
CA PRO A 109 -12.33 2.05 -1.63
C PRO A 109 -11.09 1.33 -1.09
N HIS A 110 -10.82 0.09 -1.53
CA HIS A 110 -9.64 -0.66 -1.10
C HIS A 110 -8.33 -0.08 -1.63
N LEU A 111 -8.30 0.50 -2.83
CA LEU A 111 -7.12 1.24 -3.31
C LEU A 111 -6.79 2.43 -2.40
N HIS A 112 -7.80 3.15 -1.90
CA HIS A 112 -7.59 4.25 -0.94
C HIS A 112 -7.13 3.75 0.42
N LEU A 113 -7.63 2.61 0.88
CA LEU A 113 -7.17 1.98 2.12
C LEU A 113 -5.74 1.47 2.00
N ALA A 114 -5.36 0.83 0.89
CA ALA A 114 -3.99 0.43 0.59
C ALA A 114 -3.03 1.64 0.59
N ARG A 115 -3.46 2.77 0.01
CA ARG A 115 -2.70 4.04 0.10
C ARG A 115 -2.49 4.49 1.54
N SER A 116 -3.51 4.37 2.38
CA SER A 116 -3.43 4.73 3.80
C SER A 116 -2.45 3.81 4.53
N ALA A 117 -2.57 2.49 4.34
CA ALA A 117 -1.70 1.48 4.94
C ALA A 117 -0.22 1.67 4.53
N ALA A 118 0.05 1.93 3.25
CA ALA A 118 1.42 2.24 2.79
C ALA A 118 2.01 3.49 3.48
N LYS A 119 1.18 4.53 3.73
CA LYS A 119 1.62 5.71 4.50
C LYS A 119 1.84 5.38 5.98
N LYS A 120 0.98 4.56 6.59
CA LYS A 120 1.18 4.08 7.98
C LYS A 120 2.51 3.34 8.10
N ALA A 121 2.82 2.44 7.17
CA ALA A 121 4.09 1.72 7.13
C ALA A 121 5.29 2.67 7.07
N ILE A 122 5.24 3.72 6.22
CA ILE A 122 6.30 4.75 6.16
C ILE A 122 6.41 5.49 7.49
N ARG A 123 5.29 5.89 8.10
CA ARG A 123 5.30 6.59 9.40
C ARG A 123 5.87 5.72 10.51
N LEU A 124 5.61 4.41 10.48
CA LEU A 124 6.15 3.46 11.45
C LEU A 124 7.64 3.23 11.23
N MET A 125 8.12 3.16 9.98
CA MET A 125 9.57 3.15 9.69
C MET A 125 10.29 4.37 10.29
N VAL A 126 9.70 5.57 10.20
CA VAL A 126 10.26 6.77 10.86
C VAL A 126 10.31 6.62 12.39
N ARG A 127 9.32 5.97 13.00
CA ARG A 127 9.33 5.73 14.47
C ARG A 127 10.35 4.68 14.86
N ILE A 128 10.46 3.60 14.09
CA ILE A 128 11.48 2.56 14.29
C ILE A 128 12.89 3.15 14.13
N GLU A 129 13.10 4.07 13.20
CA GLU A 129 14.37 4.81 13.09
C GLU A 129 14.68 5.63 14.35
N GLN A 130 13.67 6.30 14.92
CA GLN A 130 13.78 7.02 16.19
C GLN A 130 14.06 6.09 17.40
N GLU A 131 13.71 4.81 17.31
CA GLU A 131 14.07 3.78 18.29
C GLU A 131 15.54 3.29 18.15
N GLY A 132 16.31 3.87 17.23
CA GLY A 132 17.75 3.58 17.04
C GLY A 132 18.03 2.46 16.04
N ARG A 133 17.05 2.11 15.20
CA ARG A 133 17.19 1.05 14.20
C ARG A 133 17.32 1.62 12.78
N GLU A 134 18.36 1.21 12.07
CA GLU A 134 18.56 1.63 10.68
C GLU A 134 17.43 1.10 9.78
N ILE A 135 16.92 1.97 8.88
CA ILE A 135 15.90 1.63 7.90
C ILE A 135 16.53 1.60 6.50
N PRO A 136 16.59 0.42 5.84
CA PRO A 136 17.02 0.35 4.45
C PRO A 136 16.12 1.19 3.54
N MET A 137 16.71 2.19 2.86
CA MET A 137 15.96 3.19 2.07
C MET A 137 15.11 2.62 0.93
N VAL A 138 15.38 1.39 0.49
CA VAL A 138 14.53 0.67 -0.49
C VAL A 138 13.10 0.48 0.03
N LEU A 139 12.90 0.26 1.33
CA LEU A 139 11.59 0.01 1.94
C LEU A 139 10.66 1.24 1.87
N PRO A 140 11.02 2.43 2.41
CA PRO A 140 10.18 3.60 2.28
C PRO A 140 10.01 4.05 0.83
N ARG A 141 11.02 3.84 -0.04
CA ARG A 141 10.87 4.13 -1.48
C ARG A 141 9.81 3.25 -2.13
N LEU A 142 9.79 1.96 -1.82
CA LEU A 142 8.79 1.03 -2.36
C LEU A 142 7.39 1.35 -1.86
N CYS A 143 7.21 1.62 -0.55
CA CYS A 143 5.92 2.03 0.00
C CYS A 143 5.41 3.36 -0.60
N ASN A 144 6.30 4.32 -0.85
CA ASN A 144 5.93 5.57 -1.53
C ASN A 144 5.45 5.31 -2.96
N LEU A 145 6.13 4.42 -3.70
CA LEU A 145 5.71 4.02 -5.04
C LEU A 145 4.38 3.27 -5.01
N MET A 146 4.17 2.34 -4.08
CA MET A 146 2.88 1.65 -3.89
C MET A 146 1.75 2.66 -3.66
N CYS A 147 1.95 3.61 -2.74
CA CYS A 147 0.98 4.68 -2.48
C CYS A 147 0.62 5.46 -3.77
N ASN A 148 1.62 5.86 -4.56
CA ASN A 148 1.39 6.56 -5.82
C ASN A 148 0.72 5.68 -6.88
N PHE A 149 1.13 4.42 -6.98
CA PHE A 149 0.60 3.43 -7.91
C PHE A 149 -0.88 3.20 -7.67
N PHE A 150 -1.30 2.95 -6.43
CA PHE A 150 -2.72 2.77 -6.09
C PHE A 150 -3.59 3.97 -6.43
N PHE A 151 -3.07 5.19 -6.33
CA PHE A 151 -3.82 6.38 -6.74
C PHE A 151 -4.01 6.43 -8.25
N VAL A 152 -2.96 6.13 -9.00
CA VAL A 152 -3.04 6.07 -10.45
C VAL A 152 -3.99 4.95 -10.89
N LEU A 153 -3.97 3.78 -10.22
CA LEU A 153 -4.94 2.72 -10.47
C LEU A 153 -6.38 3.16 -10.22
N THR A 154 -6.65 3.97 -9.18
CA THR A 154 -8.00 4.55 -8.99
C THR A 154 -8.46 5.30 -10.24
N LEU A 155 -7.59 6.15 -10.80
CA LEU A 155 -7.91 6.94 -11.99
C LEU A 155 -8.08 6.07 -13.25
N VAL A 156 -7.22 5.05 -13.41
CA VAL A 156 -7.29 4.12 -14.54
C VAL A 156 -8.59 3.33 -14.50
N ILE A 157 -8.90 2.71 -13.36
CA ILE A 157 -10.09 1.87 -13.21
C ILE A 157 -11.36 2.68 -13.47
N ASN A 158 -11.45 3.90 -12.92
CA ASN A 158 -12.59 4.77 -13.17
C ASN A 158 -12.68 5.18 -14.64
N ARG A 159 -11.58 5.64 -15.26
CA ARG A 159 -11.55 5.99 -16.69
C ARG A 159 -12.05 4.83 -17.56
N ARG A 160 -11.50 3.64 -17.38
CA ARG A 160 -11.85 2.45 -18.17
C ARG A 160 -13.31 2.04 -18.02
N ARG A 161 -13.96 2.45 -16.93
CA ARG A 161 -15.40 2.26 -16.68
C ARG A 161 -16.28 3.44 -17.11
N GLY A 162 -15.68 4.51 -17.66
CA GLY A 162 -16.39 5.74 -18.00
C GLY A 162 -16.91 6.52 -16.79
N LEU A 163 -16.26 6.37 -15.64
CA LEU A 163 -16.64 7.05 -14.39
C LEU A 163 -15.68 8.21 -14.12
N ASP A 164 -16.18 9.29 -13.53
CA ASP A 164 -15.38 10.43 -13.09
C ASP A 164 -15.17 10.43 -11.58
N GLU A 165 -14.00 10.91 -11.17
CA GLU A 165 -13.65 11.09 -9.77
C GLU A 165 -14.46 12.23 -9.15
N THR A 166 -14.93 12.04 -7.92
CA THR A 166 -15.46 13.18 -7.15
C THR A 166 -14.30 14.00 -6.59
N LEU A 167 -14.15 15.23 -7.05
CA LEU A 167 -13.19 16.19 -6.50
C LEU A 167 -13.53 16.55 -5.05
N PHE A 168 -12.49 16.67 -4.23
CA PHE A 168 -12.59 17.21 -2.88
C PHE A 168 -12.23 18.70 -2.90
N ALA A 169 -13.20 19.55 -2.55
CA ALA A 169 -12.99 20.96 -2.29
C ALA A 169 -12.62 21.16 -0.81
N SER A 170 -11.35 21.44 -0.55
CA SER A 170 -10.88 21.71 0.81
C SER A 170 -11.43 23.04 1.31
N LYS A 171 -11.91 23.07 2.57
CA LYS A 171 -12.21 24.32 3.27
C LYS A 171 -10.96 24.98 3.87
N SER A 172 -9.84 24.26 3.91
CA SER A 172 -8.60 24.71 4.57
C SER A 172 -7.65 25.45 3.62
N TYR A 173 -7.80 25.25 2.32
CA TYR A 173 -6.97 25.85 1.29
C TYR A 173 -7.93 26.45 0.25
N GLY A 174 -8.28 27.73 0.47
CA GLY A 174 -9.04 28.54 -0.48
C GLY A 174 -8.14 29.12 -1.56
#